data_AF-A0A919WWG7-F1
#
_entry.id   AF-A0A919WWG7-F1
#
_cell.length_a   1.000
_cell.length_b   1.000
_cell.length_c   1.000
_cell.angle_alpha   90.00
_cell.angle_beta   90.00
_cell.angle_gamma   90.00
#
_symmetry.space_group_name_H-M   'P 1'
#
loop_
_entity.id
_entity.type
_entity.pdbx_description
1 polymer ?
#
loop_
_entity_poly.entity_id
_entity_poly.type
_entity_poly.pdbx_seq_one_letter_code
_entity_poly.pdbx_strand_id
1 'polypeptide(L)' 'MTTSADPGKYTVNSTISLKGIVKAIFKDTVHVQIGGKIVTLPLSKINKELN' A
#
# COMPACT_ATOMS: atom_id res chain seq x y z
N MET A 1 -28.18 3.98 19.35
CA MET A 1 -27.93 4.25 17.92
C MET A 1 -26.46 4.05 17.66
N THR A 2 -26.11 3.07 16.83
CA THR A 2 -24.73 2.67 16.52
C THR A 2 -24.08 3.73 15.62
N THR A 3 -23.04 4.39 16.10
CA THR A 3 -22.26 5.34 15.32
C THR A 3 -21.33 4.57 14.39
N SER A 4 -21.71 4.46 13.12
CA SER A 4 -20.81 4.06 12.05
C SER A 4 -19.58 4.96 12.08
N ALA A 5 -18.39 4.39 12.25
CA ALA A 5 -17.13 5.13 12.20
C ALA A 5 -17.08 5.95 10.90
N ASP A 6 -16.89 7.26 11.04
CA ASP A 6 -16.85 8.23 9.96
C ASP A 6 -15.84 7.81 8.85
N PRO A 7 -16.27 7.56 7.61
CA PRO A 7 -15.37 7.25 6.49
C PRO A 7 -14.55 8.48 5.99
N GLY A 8 -14.64 9.62 6.65
CA GLY A 8 -14.15 10.93 6.21
C GLY A 8 -12.64 11.18 6.24
N LYS A 9 -11.77 10.34 5.66
CA LYS A 9 -10.35 10.73 5.46
C LYS A 9 -9.70 10.48 4.11
N TYR A 10 -10.33 9.76 3.19
CA TYR A 10 -9.76 9.54 1.87
C TYR A 10 -10.85 9.62 0.81
N THR A 11 -10.69 10.53 -0.14
CA THR A 11 -11.54 10.62 -1.32
C THR A 11 -10.92 9.83 -2.47
N VAL A 12 -11.71 9.51 -3.50
CA VAL A 12 -11.18 8.94 -4.74
C VAL A 12 -10.07 9.87 -5.28
N ASN A 13 -8.93 9.29 -5.66
CA ASN A 13 -7.70 9.99 -6.08
C ASN A 13 -6.91 10.71 -4.96
N SER A 14 -7.21 10.45 -3.68
CA SER A 14 -6.33 10.91 -2.61
C SER A 14 -4.98 10.18 -2.63
N THR A 15 -3.88 10.93 -2.58
CA THR A 15 -2.54 10.39 -2.36
C THR A 15 -2.33 10.10 -0.89
N ILE A 16 -1.88 8.89 -0.57
CA ILE A 16 -1.59 8.47 0.80
C ILE A 16 -0.20 7.84 0.89
N SER A 17 0.43 7.97 2.07
CA SER A 17 1.70 7.32 2.38
C SER A 17 1.47 6.23 3.42
N LEU A 18 1.86 5.01 3.09
CA LEU A 18 1.73 3.84 3.97
C LEU A 18 3.11 3.30 4.32
N LYS A 19 3.33 3.01 5.61
CA LYS A 19 4.54 2.28 6.05
C LYS A 19 4.25 0.78 5.99
N GLY A 20 5.15 0.02 5.39
CA GLY A 20 5.04 -1.43 5.27
C GLY A 20 6.40 -2.11 5.45
N ILE A 21 6.37 -3.41 5.72
CA ILE A 21 7.58 -4.23 5.89
C ILE A 21 7.74 -5.13 4.68
N VAL A 22 8.88 -5.05 3.99
CA VAL A 22 9.20 -5.97 2.89
C VAL A 22 9.41 -7.37 3.47
N LYS A 23 8.61 -8.34 3.00
CA LYS A 23 8.70 -9.75 3.42
C LYS A 23 9.40 -10.62 2.41
N ALA A 24 9.25 -10.32 1.12
CA ALA A 24 9.94 -11.03 0.05
C ALA A 24 10.16 -10.11 -1.15
N ILE A 25 11.25 -10.37 -1.88
CA ILE A 25 11.59 -9.70 -3.14
C ILE A 25 11.80 -10.80 -4.17
N PHE A 26 11.05 -10.73 -5.26
CA PHE A 26 11.18 -11.57 -6.43
C PHE A 26 11.61 -10.71 -7.62
N LYS A 27 12.01 -11.36 -8.72
CA LYS A 27 12.59 -10.69 -9.89
C LYS A 27 11.70 -9.56 -10.44
N ASP A 28 10.38 -9.72 -10.37
CA ASP A 28 9.37 -8.84 -10.96
C ASP A 28 8.42 -8.20 -9.92
N THR A 29 8.42 -8.68 -8.68
CA THR A 29 7.46 -8.27 -7.65
C THR A 29 8.10 -8.14 -6.26
N VAL A 30 7.56 -7.24 -5.44
CA VAL A 30 7.87 -7.14 -4.01
C VAL A 30 6.63 -7.41 -3.20
N HIS A 31 6.78 -8.17 -2.12
CA HIS A 31 5.70 -8.50 -1.19
C HIS A 31 5.89 -7.69 0.08
N VAL A 32 4.93 -6.81 0.38
CA VAL A 32 4.98 -5.88 1.51
C VAL A 32 3.84 -6.18 2.47
N GLN A 33 4.15 -6.36 3.76
CA GLN A 33 3.14 -6.50 4.79
C GLN A 33 2.68 -5.11 5.27
N ILE A 34 1.37 -4.85 5.16
CA ILE A 34 0.71 -3.62 5.60
C ILE A 34 -0.50 -4.02 6.45
N GLY A 35 -0.54 -3.59 7.72
CA GLY A 35 -1.67 -3.84 8.60
C GLY A 35 -2.03 -5.33 8.80
N GLY A 36 -1.04 -6.23 8.73
CA GLY A 36 -1.24 -7.67 8.87
C GLY A 36 -1.52 -8.43 7.57
N LYS A 37 -1.80 -7.75 6.46
CA LYS A 37 -2.00 -8.35 5.13
C LYS A 37 -0.74 -8.21 4.27
N ILE A 38 -0.50 -9.15 3.37
CA ILE A 38 0.57 -9.08 2.38
C ILE A 38 0.00 -8.50 1.09
N VAL A 39 0.61 -7.44 0.58
CA VAL A 39 0.30 -6.78 -0.68
C VAL A 39 1.45 -6.98 -1.64
N THR A 40 1.18 -7.47 -2.84
CA THR A 40 2.17 -7.67 -3.90
C THR A 40 2.18 -6.46 -4.82
N LEU A 41 3.36 -5.86 -5.01
CA LEU A 41 3.57 -4.71 -5.87
C LEU A 41 4.57 -5.06 -6.97
N PRO A 42 4.28 -4.74 -8.24
CA PRO A 42 5.22 -4.98 -9.34
C PRO A 42 6.42 -4.02 -9.25
N LEU A 43 7.64 -4.55 -9.37
CA LEU A 43 8.88 -3.78 -9.26
C LEU A 43 8.97 -2.66 -10.31
N SER A 44 8.43 -2.90 -11.51
CA SER A 44 8.44 -1.93 -12.61
C SER A 44 7.72 -0.62 -12.27
N LYS A 45 6.73 -0.64 -11.37
CA LYS A 45 6.03 0.58 -10.94
C LYS A 45 6.79 1.33 -9.84
N ILE A 46 7.60 0.64 -9.05
CA ILE A 46 8.36 1.23 -7.94
C ILE A 46 9.59 1.98 -8.47
N ASN A 47 10.31 1.39 -9.43
CA ASN A 47 11.52 1.99 -9.98
C ASN A 47 11.28 3.26 -10.82
N LYS A 48 10.04 3.52 -11.25
CA LYS A 48 9.71 4.69 -12.08
C LYS A 48 9.66 6.00 -11.25
N GLU A 49 9.54 5.92 -9.94
CA GLU A 49 9.42 7.08 -9.03
C GLU A 49 10.76 7.48 -8.38
N LEU A 50 11.87 6.80 -8.73
CA LEU A 50 13.21 7.02 -8.15
C LEU A 50 14.25 7.56 -9.16
N ASN A 51 13.83 7.84 -10.41
CA ASN A 51 14.68 8.39 -11.46
C ASN A 51 14.20 9.76 -11.92
#